data_AF-A0A9D9GTM5-F1
#
_entry.id   AF-A0A9D9GTM5-F1
#
_cell.length_a   1.000
_cell.length_b   1.000
_cell.length_c   1.000
_cell.angle_alpha   90.00
_cell.angle_beta   90.00
_cell.angle_gamma   90.00
#
_symmetry.space_group_name_H-M   'P 1'
#
loop_
_entity.id
_entity.type
_entity.pdbx_description
1 polymer ?
#
loop_
_entity_poly.entity_id
_entity_poly.type
_entity_poly.pdbx_seq_one_letter_code
_entity_poly.pdbx_strand_id
1 'polypeptide(L)'
;MDKDILKKRVLFACDGHTAAELEREMKMSHGEAVRMTHKIRDLKLTRESVAQMTKQELYKLYYKRAPSEHSTKGPNNQAKSAASVAEDL
;
A
#
# COMPACT_ATOMS: atom_id res chain seq x y z
N MET A 1 -13.11 -6.69 6.10
CA MET A 1 -12.46 -7.48 7.17
C MET A 1 -12.38 -6.60 8.41
N ASP A 2 -12.61 -7.15 9.59
CA ASP A 2 -12.42 -6.42 10.85
C ASP A 2 -10.94 -6.04 11.07
N LYS A 3 -10.67 -4.88 11.69
CA LYS A 3 -9.31 -4.34 11.86
C LYS A 3 -8.46 -5.17 12.82
N ASP A 4 -9.06 -5.66 13.90
CA ASP A 4 -8.39 -6.48 14.90
C ASP A 4 -8.08 -7.87 14.31
N ILE A 5 -9.01 -8.42 13.52
CA ILE A 5 -8.80 -9.66 12.77
C ILE A 5 -7.66 -9.51 11.74
N LEU A 6 -7.62 -8.41 11.00
CA LEU A 6 -6.56 -8.15 10.03
C LEU A 6 -5.19 -8.12 10.71
N LYS A 7 -5.04 -7.38 11.82
CA LYS A 7 -3.76 -7.28 12.53
C LYS A 7 -3.26 -8.64 13.03
N LYS A 8 -4.15 -9.45 13.60
CA LYS A 8 -3.81 -10.81 14.04
C LYS A 8 -3.34 -11.69 12.88
N ARG A 9 -4.08 -11.67 11.76
CA ARG A 9 -3.76 -12.45 10.56
C ARG A 9 -2.42 -12.06 9.94
N VAL A 10 -2.16 -10.75 9.85
CA VAL A 10 -0.89 -10.23 9.32
C VAL A 10 0.28 -10.57 10.24
N LEU A 11 0.13 -10.44 11.56
CA LEU A 11 1.18 -10.83 12.50
C LEU A 11 1.55 -12.30 12.34
N PHE A 12 0.55 -13.18 12.26
CA PHE A 12 0.77 -14.60 12.02
C PHE A 12 1.47 -14.86 10.69
N ALA A 13 0.99 -14.25 9.60
CA ALA A 13 1.64 -14.39 8.29
C ALA A 13 3.10 -13.86 8.28
N CYS A 14 3.43 -12.84 9.08
CA CYS A 14 4.79 -12.33 9.23
C CYS A 14 5.74 -13.30 9.95
N ASP A 15 5.23 -14.27 10.71
CA ASP A 15 6.04 -15.32 11.37
C ASP A 15 6.51 -16.42 10.40
N GLY A 16 6.30 -16.23 9.09
CA GLY A 16 6.79 -17.12 8.03
C GLY A 16 5.83 -18.24 7.64
N HIS A 17 4.59 -18.21 8.12
CA HIS A 17 3.58 -19.22 7.81
C HIS A 17 3.14 -19.20 6.34
N THR A 18 2.88 -20.39 5.83
CA THR A 18 2.39 -20.64 4.47
C THR A 18 0.90 -20.29 4.33
N ALA A 19 0.43 -20.14 3.09
CA ALA A 19 -0.99 -19.87 2.83
C ALA A 19 -1.92 -20.98 3.35
N ALA A 20 -1.46 -22.24 3.32
CA ALA A 20 -2.21 -23.38 3.85
C ALA A 20 -2.34 -23.34 5.38
N GLU A 21 -1.28 -22.92 6.09
CA GLU A 21 -1.32 -22.74 7.54
C GLU A 21 -2.23 -21.56 7.92
N LEU A 22 -2.19 -20.47 7.16
CA LEU A 22 -3.11 -19.34 7.33
C LEU A 22 -4.58 -19.77 7.15
N GLU A 23 -4.87 -20.60 6.16
CA GLU A 23 -6.21 -21.14 5.93
C GLU A 23 -6.70 -21.96 7.13
N ARG A 24 -5.87 -22.89 7.61
CA ARG A 24 -6.19 -23.78 8.72
C ARG A 24 -6.36 -23.03 10.05
N GLU A 25 -5.39 -22.18 10.40
CA GLU A 25 -5.33 -21.52 11.71
C GLU A 25 -6.23 -20.29 11.80
N MET A 26 -6.35 -19.52 10.71
CA MET A 26 -7.09 -18.24 10.71
C MET A 26 -8.47 -18.33 10.06
N LYS A 27 -8.91 -19.53 9.64
CA LYS A 27 -10.21 -19.81 9.00
C LYS A 27 -10.51 -18.81 7.88
N MET A 28 -9.55 -18.63 6.97
CA MET A 28 -9.71 -17.78 5.79
C MET A 28 -9.64 -18.62 4.52
N SER A 29 -10.20 -18.11 3.42
CA SER A 29 -10.10 -18.83 2.14
C SER A 29 -8.66 -18.87 1.63
N HIS A 30 -8.31 -19.95 0.91
CA HIS A 30 -6.98 -20.09 0.30
C HIS A 30 -6.56 -18.86 -0.51
N GLY A 31 -7.47 -18.33 -1.35
CA GLY A 31 -7.21 -17.14 -2.16
C GLY A 31 -6.96 -15.87 -1.33
N GLU A 32 -7.60 -15.72 -0.16
CA GLU A 32 -7.29 -14.62 0.76
C GLU A 32 -5.91 -14.79 1.40
N ALA A 33 -5.53 -16.00 1.80
CA ALA A 33 -4.23 -16.29 2.38
C ALA A 33 -3.09 -16.03 1.39
N VAL A 34 -3.25 -16.45 0.13
CA VAL A 34 -2.29 -16.18 -0.96
C VAL A 34 -2.17 -14.67 -1.20
N ARG A 35 -3.29 -13.95 -1.33
CA ARG A 35 -3.24 -12.48 -1.49
C ARG A 35 -2.57 -11.79 -0.30
N MET A 36 -2.82 -12.26 0.92
CA MET A 36 -2.23 -11.69 2.13
C MET A 36 -0.72 -11.89 2.19
N THR A 37 -0.23 -13.10 1.91
CA THR A 37 1.20 -13.39 1.88
C THR A 37 1.93 -12.58 0.81
N HIS A 38 1.33 -12.44 -0.37
CA HIS A 38 1.85 -11.56 -1.44
C HIS A 38 1.87 -10.10 -0.97
N LYS A 39 0.77 -9.59 -0.42
CA LYS A 39 0.67 -8.20 0.03
C LYS A 39 1.67 -7.85 1.13
N ILE A 40 1.92 -8.78 2.05
CA ILE A 40 2.92 -8.63 3.11
C ILE A 40 4.33 -8.50 2.52
N ARG A 41 4.65 -9.31 1.50
CA ARG A 41 5.92 -9.23 0.77
C ARG A 41 6.04 -7.92 -0.01
N ASP A 42 5.00 -7.53 -0.74
CA ASP A 42 4.97 -6.28 -1.52
C ASP A 42 5.16 -5.05 -0.64
N LEU A 43 4.51 -5.04 0.53
CA LEU A 43 4.62 -3.97 1.51
C LEU A 43 5.84 -4.09 2.43
N LYS A 44 6.64 -5.16 2.27
CA LYS A 44 7.81 -5.48 3.13
C LYS A 44 7.48 -5.43 4.62
N LEU A 45 6.30 -5.92 5.00
CA LEU A 45 5.85 -5.94 6.39
C LEU A 45 6.60 -6.99 7.18
N THR A 46 7.23 -6.56 8.27
CA THR A 46 7.85 -7.43 9.28
C THR A 46 6.98 -7.49 10.53
N ARG A 47 7.13 -8.55 11.33
CA ARG A 47 6.41 -8.68 12.60
C ARG A 47 6.59 -7.46 13.51
N GLU A 48 7.82 -6.97 13.60
CA GLU A 48 8.19 -5.78 14.40
C GLU A 48 7.46 -4.53 13.93
N SER A 49 7.47 -4.27 12.61
CA SER A 49 6.78 -3.11 12.03
C SER A 49 5.28 -3.15 12.29
N VAL A 50 4.65 -4.33 12.16
CA VAL A 50 3.22 -4.53 12.38
C VAL A 50 2.87 -4.44 13.88
N ALA A 51 3.74 -4.89 14.77
CA ALA A 51 3.53 -4.79 16.21
C ALA A 51 3.43 -3.32 16.66
N GLN A 52 4.32 -2.47 16.14
CA GLN A 52 4.37 -1.03 16.44
C GLN A 52 3.21 -0.24 15.81
N MET A 53 2.65 -0.69 14.68
CA MET A 53 1.52 -0.02 14.04
C MET A 53 0.22 -0.20 14.81
N THR A 54 -0.60 0.84 14.87
CA THR A 54 -1.99 0.70 15.32
C THR A 54 -2.81 -0.12 14.30
N LYS A 55 -3.90 -0.72 14.76
CA LYS A 55 -4.83 -1.48 13.89
C LYS A 55 -5.40 -0.62 12.76
N GLN A 56 -5.54 0.69 12.96
CA GLN A 56 -6.06 1.61 11.95
C GLN A 56 -5.00 1.97 10.91
N GLU A 57 -3.75 2.17 11.30
CA GLU A 57 -2.64 2.41 10.37
C GLU A 57 -2.40 1.19 9.48
N LEU A 58 -2.36 0.00 10.07
CA LEU A 58 -2.20 -1.24 9.30
C LEU A 58 -3.35 -1.41 8.31
N TYR A 59 -4.60 -1.17 8.74
CA TYR A 59 -5.75 -1.27 7.85
C TYR A 59 -5.64 -0.30 6.68
N LYS A 60 -5.28 0.97 6.95
CA LYS A 60 -5.06 1.97 5.90
C LYS A 60 -3.95 1.54 4.95
N LEU A 61 -2.83 1.05 5.45
CA LEU A 61 -1.69 0.61 4.64
C LEU A 61 -2.03 -0.60 3.78
N TYR A 62 -2.64 -1.62 4.37
CA TYR A 62 -2.98 -2.88 3.71
C TYR A 62 -3.99 -2.68 2.56
N TYR A 63 -4.99 -1.82 2.79
CA TYR A 63 -6.01 -1.50 1.78
C TYR A 63 -5.71 -0.22 0.99
N LYS A 64 -4.56 0.43 1.21
CA LYS A 64 -4.14 1.53 0.35
C LYS A 64 -3.98 0.96 -1.05
N ARG A 65 -4.88 1.34 -1.95
CA ARG A 65 -4.62 1.21 -3.38
C ARG A 65 -3.37 2.05 -3.63
N ALA A 66 -2.36 1.47 -4.29
CA ALA A 66 -1.29 2.28 -4.83
C ALA A 66 -1.96 3.44 -5.61
N PRO A 67 -1.56 4.70 -5.41
CA PRO A 67 -1.89 5.69 -6.42
C PRO A 67 -1.36 5.10 -7.72
N SER A 68 -2.23 4.93 -8.70
CA SER A 68 -1.83 4.47 -10.03
C SER A 68 -0.62 5.28 -10.45
N GLU A 69 0.52 4.64 -10.64
CA GLU A 69 1.76 5.25 -11.15
C GLU A 69 1.62 5.57 -12.66
N HIS A 70 0.44 6.04 -13.06
CA HIS A 70 0.12 6.67 -14.33
C HIS A 70 -0.45 8.05 -14.05
N SER A 71 0.44 8.97 -13.68
CA SER A 71 0.29 10.39 -13.99
C SER A 71 1.67 10.95 -14.32
N THR A 72 2.29 10.38 -15.34
CA THR A 72 3.34 11.02 -16.12
C THR A 72 2.72 12.14 -16.97
N LYS A 73 2.54 13.32 -16.37
CA LYS A 73 2.61 14.65 -17.01
C LYS A 73 3.11 15.59 -15.91
N GLY A 74 4.42 15.66 -15.65
CA GLY A 74 5.33 16.50 -16.41
C GLY A 74 5.09 17.97 -16.04
N PRO A 75 5.98 18.65 -15.27
CA PRO A 75 5.82 20.06 -14.94
C PRO A 75 6.14 20.87 -16.20
N ASN A 76 5.15 21.42 -16.88
CA ASN A 76 5.40 22.44 -17.89
C ASN A 76 5.08 23.81 -17.29
N ASN A 77 6.13 24.48 -16.84
CA ASN A 77 6.14 25.91 -16.54
C ASN A 77 5.69 26.67 -17.80
N GLN A 78 4.41 27.00 -17.90
CA GLN A 78 3.97 28.04 -18.82
C GLN A 78 4.14 29.39 -18.13
N ALA A 79 5.40 29.85 -18.07
CA ALA A 79 5.70 31.26 -17.92
C ALA A 79 5.22 31.96 -19.19
N LYS A 80 4.10 32.68 -19.10
CA LYS A 80 3.80 33.80 -20.00
C LYS A 80 3.87 35.07 -19.17
N SER A 81 5.10 35.53 -18.93
CA SER A 81 5.33 36.92 -18.57
C SER A 81 5.09 37.77 -19.81
N ALA A 82 4.19 38.74 -19.67
CA ALA A 82 4.02 39.82 -20.61
C ALA A 82 5.29 40.71 -20.63
N ALA A 83 5.73 41.09 -21.82
CA ALA A 83 6.52 42.30 -22.03
C ALA A 83 6.31 42.79 -23.47
N SER A 84 5.61 43.91 -23.57
CA SER A 84 5.57 44.86 -24.68
C SER A 84 6.95 45.46 -24.99
N VAL A 85 7.06 46.11 -26.16
CA VAL A 85 8.00 47.19 -26.62
C VAL A 85 8.48 46.79 -28.03
N ALA A 86 7.93 47.34 -29.13
CA ALA A 86 8.11 48.66 -29.75
C ALA A 86 9.40 48.78 -30.60
N GLU A 87 9.24 49.53 -31.71
CA GLU A 87 10.25 49.99 -32.72
C GLU A 87 10.70 48.97 -33.76
N ASP A 88 10.98 49.28 -35.04
CA ASP A 88 10.74 50.40 -35.98
C ASP A 88 11.34 49.93 -37.34
N LEU A 89 10.97 50.58 -38.45
CA LEU A 89 11.39 50.44 -39.87
C LEU A 89 10.45 49.68 -40.82
#